data_AF-A0A397A076-F1
#
_entry.id   AF-A0A397A076-F1
#
_cell.length_a   1.000
_cell.length_b   1.000
_cell.length_c   1.000
_cell.angle_alpha   90.00
_cell.angle_beta   90.00
_cell.angle_gamma   90.00
#
_symmetry.space_group_name_H-M   'P 1'
#
loop_
_entity.id
_entity.type
_entity.pdbx_description
1 polymer ?
#
loop_
_entity_poly.entity_id
_entity_poly.type
_entity_poly.pdbx_seq_one_letter_code
_entity_poly.pdbx_strand_id
1 'polypeptide(L)'
;MKLSKVALIGLLFVVARVQAQDALPASNDTPVVQINDINSFNTTLDNTDKPTQGEVAAAAAVDAGATEYQAAEIADAIDNEGASAASASIDAGLTNSQAAEVITEVVTASEDIPSQGEVAADAAADVGATDAQVEEIKDAIDSGASAASAALDAGLSDAQTAEVIDQVTTASDEIADPADVAAAAAIESGASSSEALEIATAVDNGDSAAVAATEAGLEPAAVADIVSEVIDSAEKVSDPADVAAAAALDNGATASQA
;
A
#
# COMPACT_ATOMS: atom_id res chain seq x y z
N MET A 1 -1.20 -48.56 -44.58
CA MET A 1 0.02 -48.68 -43.73
C MET A 1 -0.41 -48.98 -42.31
N LYS A 2 0.29 -49.91 -41.67
CA LYS A 2 0.08 -50.44 -40.32
C LYS A 2 0.16 -49.32 -39.27
N LEU A 3 -0.70 -49.35 -38.26
CA LEU A 3 -0.42 -48.86 -36.91
C LEU A 3 -1.20 -49.70 -35.90
N SER A 4 -0.50 -49.97 -34.81
CA SER A 4 -0.61 -51.11 -33.90
C SER A 4 -1.76 -51.00 -32.89
N LYS A 5 -2.40 -52.12 -32.57
CA LYS A 5 -3.28 -52.28 -31.39
C LYS A 5 -2.61 -53.27 -30.43
N VAL A 6 -2.15 -52.80 -29.28
CA VAL A 6 -1.66 -53.60 -28.14
C VAL A 6 -2.11 -52.86 -26.86
N ALA A 7 -3.20 -53.29 -26.22
CA ALA A 7 -3.28 -54.11 -25.00
C ALA A 7 -2.76 -53.37 -23.74
N LEU A 8 -3.60 -52.76 -22.91
CA LEU A 8 -4.47 -53.33 -21.84
C LEU A 8 -3.69 -53.86 -20.61
N ILE A 9 -3.60 -52.97 -19.61
CA ILE A 9 -3.77 -53.11 -18.15
C ILE A 9 -3.28 -54.41 -17.47
N GLY A 10 -2.35 -54.25 -16.52
CA GLY A 10 -1.99 -55.26 -15.53
C GLY A 10 -1.20 -54.66 -14.36
N LEU A 11 -1.90 -53.99 -13.44
CA LEU A 11 -1.38 -53.48 -12.17
C LEU A 11 -1.09 -54.67 -11.23
N LEU A 12 0.18 -54.92 -10.92
CA LEU A 12 0.61 -56.00 -10.05
C LEU A 12 0.53 -55.55 -8.58
N PHE A 13 -0.56 -55.92 -7.89
CA PHE A 13 -0.66 -55.84 -6.44
C PHE A 13 0.08 -57.03 -5.80
N VAL A 14 1.19 -56.75 -5.10
CA VAL A 14 1.84 -57.74 -4.23
C VAL A 14 1.24 -57.62 -2.83
N VAL A 15 0.47 -58.64 -2.45
CA VAL A 15 -0.04 -58.85 -1.09
C VAL A 15 1.00 -59.67 -0.32
N ALA A 16 1.73 -59.05 0.61
CA ALA A 16 2.46 -59.77 1.65
C ALA A 16 1.70 -59.64 2.97
N ARG A 17 1.27 -60.78 3.53
CA ARG A 17 0.61 -60.88 4.84
C ARG A 17 1.56 -61.50 5.87
N VAL A 18 1.75 -60.75 6.95
CA VAL A 18 1.92 -61.15 8.37
C VAL A 18 3.17 -61.94 8.77
N GLN A 19 3.99 -61.29 9.60
CA GLN A 19 4.41 -61.84 10.89
C GLN A 19 4.60 -60.68 11.87
N ALA A 20 3.69 -60.56 12.83
CA ALA A 20 3.90 -59.77 14.03
C ALA A 20 4.90 -60.51 14.92
N GLN A 21 6.06 -59.91 15.15
CA GLN A 21 6.97 -60.28 16.22
C GLN A 21 7.37 -59.00 16.96
N ASP A 22 7.34 -59.12 18.28
CA ASP A 22 7.46 -58.08 19.29
C ASP A 22 8.46 -56.96 18.94
N ALA A 23 7.92 -55.75 18.89
CA ALA A 23 8.71 -54.53 18.91
C ALA A 23 9.35 -54.34 20.30
N LEU A 24 10.67 -54.46 20.36
CA LEU A 24 11.45 -53.65 21.29
C LEU A 24 12.17 -52.60 20.45
N PRO A 25 11.70 -51.34 20.39
CA PRO A 25 12.50 -50.30 19.80
C PRO A 25 13.67 -49.96 20.76
N ALA A 26 14.84 -49.94 20.13
CA ALA A 26 16.13 -49.67 20.70
C ALA A 26 16.20 -48.33 21.43
N SER A 27 17.21 -48.25 22.31
CA SER A 27 17.67 -47.06 23.03
C SER A 27 17.55 -45.79 22.20
N ASN A 28 16.90 -44.81 22.80
CA ASN A 28 16.67 -43.46 22.31
C ASN A 28 18.00 -42.68 22.28
N ASP A 29 18.73 -42.78 21.17
CA ASP A 29 19.92 -41.96 20.85
C ASP A 29 19.76 -41.27 19.48
N THR A 30 18.57 -40.71 19.23
CA THR A 30 18.46 -39.63 18.24
C THR A 30 18.97 -38.35 18.91
N PRO A 31 19.97 -37.64 18.34
CA PRO A 31 20.27 -36.30 18.80
C PRO A 31 18.98 -35.49 18.67
N VAL A 32 18.50 -35.00 19.81
CA VAL A 32 17.43 -34.02 19.85
C VAL A 32 18.02 -32.82 19.11
N VAL A 33 17.65 -32.64 17.85
CA VAL A 33 17.69 -31.32 17.24
C VAL A 33 16.67 -30.54 18.05
N GLN A 34 17.16 -29.85 19.09
CA GLN A 34 16.42 -28.73 19.62
C GLN A 34 16.30 -27.77 18.45
N ILE A 35 15.14 -27.81 17.79
CA ILE A 35 14.66 -26.66 17.03
C ILE A 35 14.40 -25.63 18.11
N ASN A 36 15.46 -24.97 18.56
CA ASN A 36 15.36 -23.67 19.17
C ASN A 36 14.72 -22.84 18.08
N ASP A 37 13.48 -22.46 18.33
CA ASP A 37 12.76 -21.34 17.73
C ASP A 37 13.36 -20.95 16.39
N ILE A 38 12.77 -21.49 15.31
CA ILE A 38 12.69 -20.73 14.08
C ILE A 38 11.84 -19.51 14.45
N ASN A 39 12.44 -18.58 15.18
CA ASN A 39 12.17 -17.17 15.01
C ASN A 39 12.42 -16.97 13.54
N SER A 40 11.31 -17.09 12.81
CA SER A 40 10.95 -16.24 11.70
C SER A 40 12.01 -15.16 11.56
N PHE A 41 12.68 -15.13 10.41
CA PHE A 41 13.37 -13.91 10.02
C PHE A 41 12.30 -12.80 10.02
N ASN A 42 12.14 -12.15 11.17
CA ASN A 42 11.34 -10.96 11.36
C ASN A 42 12.22 -9.82 10.87
N THR A 43 12.38 -9.79 9.55
CA THR A 43 12.65 -8.56 8.80
C THR A 43 11.35 -8.28 8.05
N THR A 44 10.27 -8.18 8.79
CA THR A 44 9.13 -7.39 8.36
C THR A 44 9.36 -6.11 9.14
N LEU A 45 9.69 -5.03 8.43
CA LEU A 45 9.52 -3.69 8.99
C LEU A 45 8.16 -3.66 9.68
N ASP A 46 8.16 -3.17 10.91
CA ASP A 46 7.00 -3.09 11.79
C ASP A 46 6.04 -1.99 11.28
N ASN A 47 5.58 -2.11 10.03
CA ASN A 47 4.50 -1.28 9.49
C ASN A 47 3.13 -1.73 10.01
N THR A 48 3.06 -2.83 10.78
CA THR A 48 1.87 -3.25 11.51
C THR A 48 1.47 -2.37 12.68
N ASP A 49 2.33 -1.41 13.07
CA ASP A 49 2.05 -0.48 14.17
C ASP A 49 1.53 0.90 13.70
N LYS A 50 1.60 1.20 12.38
CA LYS A 50 1.03 2.44 11.84
C LYS A 50 -0.45 2.20 11.48
N PRO A 51 -1.39 3.03 11.97
CA PRO A 51 -2.79 2.88 11.62
C PRO A 51 -3.00 3.10 10.11
N THR A 52 -3.90 2.33 9.51
CA THR A 52 -4.33 2.56 8.11
C THR A 52 -5.04 3.91 7.99
N GLN A 53 -5.19 4.42 6.77
CA GLN A 53 -5.99 5.62 6.54
C GLN A 53 -7.43 5.43 7.01
N GLY A 54 -8.04 4.27 6.75
CA GLY A 54 -9.37 3.94 7.25
C GLY A 54 -9.46 3.96 8.77
N GLU A 55 -8.44 3.44 9.47
CA GLU A 55 -8.37 3.49 10.93
C GLU A 55 -8.22 4.91 11.48
N VAL A 56 -7.40 5.75 10.84
CA VAL A 56 -7.28 7.18 11.17
C VAL A 56 -8.62 7.89 10.97
N ALA A 57 -9.27 7.67 9.83
CA ALA A 57 -10.55 8.27 9.49
C ALA A 57 -11.65 7.84 10.47
N ALA A 58 -11.71 6.55 10.83
CA ALA A 58 -12.66 6.03 11.79
C ALA A 58 -12.46 6.63 13.19
N ALA A 59 -11.21 6.74 13.65
CA ALA A 59 -10.90 7.37 14.92
C ALA A 59 -11.34 8.85 14.94
N ALA A 60 -10.98 9.60 13.89
CA ALA A 60 -11.40 10.99 13.72
C ALA A 60 -12.92 11.14 13.69
N ALA A 61 -13.63 10.22 13.02
CA ALA A 61 -15.09 10.23 12.95
C ALA A 61 -15.72 10.05 14.35
N VAL A 62 -15.20 9.12 15.15
CA VAL A 62 -15.66 8.92 16.54
C VAL A 62 -15.41 10.15 17.39
N ASP A 63 -14.23 10.77 17.27
CA ASP A 63 -13.88 11.99 18.00
C ASP A 63 -14.76 13.18 17.60
N ALA A 64 -15.14 13.25 16.31
CA ALA A 64 -16.13 14.19 15.77
C ALA A 64 -17.59 13.85 16.19
N GLY A 65 -17.81 12.75 16.91
CA GLY A 65 -19.11 12.35 17.45
C GLY A 65 -19.97 11.45 16.55
N ALA A 66 -19.36 10.79 15.57
CA ALA A 66 -20.01 9.71 14.83
C ALA A 66 -20.22 8.46 15.71
N THR A 67 -21.07 7.56 15.25
CA THR A 67 -21.24 6.25 15.91
C THR A 67 -20.12 5.29 15.49
N GLU A 68 -19.83 4.29 16.32
CA GLU A 68 -18.88 3.21 15.97
C GLU A 68 -19.26 2.49 14.66
N TYR A 69 -20.55 2.41 14.35
CA TYR A 69 -21.02 1.81 13.10
C TYR A 69 -20.63 2.66 11.89
N GLN A 70 -20.84 3.98 11.96
CA GLN A 70 -20.45 4.90 10.89
C GLN A 70 -18.93 4.94 10.72
N ALA A 71 -18.18 4.96 11.83
CA ALA A 71 -16.73 4.91 11.80
C ALA A 71 -16.20 3.62 11.15
N ALA A 72 -16.82 2.46 11.45
CA ALA A 72 -16.48 1.20 10.80
C ALA A 72 -16.82 1.19 9.30
N GLU A 73 -17.96 1.78 8.89
CA GLU A 73 -18.29 1.94 7.47
C GLU A 73 -17.27 2.83 6.75
N ILE A 74 -16.80 3.92 7.38
CA ILE A 74 -15.77 4.80 6.82
C ILE A 74 -14.45 4.04 6.61
N ALA A 75 -13.98 3.31 7.64
CA ALA A 75 -12.74 2.54 7.53
C ALA A 75 -12.80 1.51 6.40
N ASP A 76 -13.90 0.76 6.31
CA ASP A 76 -14.09 -0.27 5.28
C ASP A 76 -14.11 0.34 3.87
N ALA A 77 -14.79 1.48 3.69
CA ALA A 77 -14.83 2.16 2.40
C ALA A 77 -13.45 2.65 1.95
N ILE A 78 -12.64 3.20 2.85
CA ILE A 78 -11.30 3.69 2.53
C ILE A 78 -10.37 2.50 2.23
N ASP A 79 -10.23 1.57 3.17
CA ASP A 79 -9.20 0.53 3.09
C ASP A 79 -9.54 -0.59 2.09
N ASN A 80 -10.83 -0.87 1.86
CA ASN A 80 -11.26 -2.00 1.01
C ASN A 80 -11.95 -1.59 -0.29
N GLU A 81 -12.50 -0.37 -0.36
CA GLU A 81 -13.20 0.12 -1.56
C GLU A 81 -12.43 1.23 -2.29
N GLY A 82 -11.35 1.75 -1.69
CA GLY A 82 -10.54 2.84 -2.25
C GLY A 82 -11.30 4.17 -2.30
N ALA A 83 -12.22 4.39 -1.37
CA ALA A 83 -12.96 5.65 -1.25
C ALA A 83 -12.08 6.74 -0.62
N SER A 84 -12.29 7.99 -1.04
CA SER A 84 -11.77 9.17 -0.34
C SER A 84 -12.42 9.30 1.06
N ALA A 85 -11.74 9.93 2.01
CA ALA A 85 -12.28 10.22 3.34
C ALA A 85 -13.54 11.10 3.26
N ALA A 86 -13.57 12.03 2.30
CA ALA A 86 -14.75 12.85 2.01
C ALA A 86 -15.94 11.99 1.57
N SER A 87 -15.78 11.16 0.55
CA SER A 87 -16.88 10.32 0.02
C SER A 87 -17.35 9.29 1.05
N ALA A 88 -16.43 8.61 1.73
CA ALA A 88 -16.72 7.66 2.79
C ALA A 88 -17.51 8.31 3.94
N SER A 89 -17.12 9.52 4.37
CA SER A 89 -17.82 10.27 5.42
C SER A 89 -19.25 10.65 5.02
N ILE A 90 -19.44 11.11 3.77
CA ILE A 90 -20.75 11.48 3.24
C ILE A 90 -21.67 10.26 3.19
N ASP A 91 -21.17 9.13 2.68
CA ASP A 91 -21.94 7.90 2.53
C ASP A 91 -22.31 7.28 3.88
N ALA A 92 -21.43 7.38 4.87
CA ALA A 92 -21.71 7.03 6.27
C ALA A 92 -22.68 8.01 6.97
N GLY A 93 -23.09 9.09 6.30
CA GLY A 93 -24.09 10.04 6.78
C GLY A 93 -23.59 10.99 7.86
N LEU A 94 -22.29 11.31 7.87
CA LEU A 94 -21.73 12.35 8.73
C LEU A 94 -22.26 13.72 8.32
N THR A 95 -22.27 14.64 9.28
CA THR A 95 -22.51 16.06 8.97
C THR A 95 -21.27 16.67 8.30
N ASN A 96 -21.45 17.76 7.55
CA ASN A 96 -20.33 18.42 6.87
C ASN A 96 -19.17 18.79 7.80
N SER A 97 -19.47 19.23 9.03
CA SER A 97 -18.41 19.56 9.99
C SER A 97 -17.64 18.32 10.45
N GLN A 98 -18.33 17.20 10.66
CA GLN A 98 -17.69 15.94 11.04
C GLN A 98 -16.83 15.39 9.90
N ALA A 99 -17.35 15.40 8.67
CA ALA A 99 -16.60 14.98 7.50
C ALA A 99 -15.35 15.85 7.28
N ALA A 100 -15.45 17.17 7.49
CA ALA A 100 -14.31 18.06 7.42
C ALA A 100 -13.22 17.72 8.46
N GLU A 101 -13.60 17.38 9.70
CA GLU A 101 -12.65 16.93 10.73
C GLU A 101 -11.96 15.62 10.30
N VAL A 102 -12.71 14.65 9.77
CA VAL A 102 -12.15 13.37 9.26
C VAL A 102 -11.14 13.61 8.14
N ILE A 103 -11.51 14.41 7.14
CA ILE A 103 -10.63 14.75 6.00
C ILE A 103 -9.34 15.37 6.51
N THR A 104 -9.41 16.35 7.42
CA THR A 104 -8.23 17.02 7.97
C THR A 104 -7.31 16.03 8.69
N GLU A 105 -7.84 15.16 9.54
CA GLU A 105 -7.00 14.19 10.27
C GLU A 105 -6.34 13.17 9.34
N VAL A 106 -7.05 12.67 8.31
CA VAL A 106 -6.47 11.76 7.30
C VAL A 106 -5.34 12.43 6.54
N VAL A 107 -5.54 13.67 6.08
CA VAL A 107 -4.50 14.42 5.35
C VAL A 107 -3.31 14.70 6.26
N THR A 108 -3.53 15.14 7.49
CA THR A 108 -2.46 15.38 8.46
C THR A 108 -1.66 14.11 8.77
N ALA A 109 -2.29 12.94 8.83
CA ALA A 109 -1.58 11.66 9.00
C ALA A 109 -0.69 11.30 7.80
N SER A 110 -0.97 11.87 6.62
CA SER A 110 -0.20 11.66 5.39
C SER A 110 0.94 12.67 5.15
N GLU A 111 0.96 13.79 5.88
CA GLU A 111 1.95 14.86 5.70
C GLU A 111 3.40 14.37 5.93
N ASP A 112 3.57 13.50 6.92
CA ASP A 112 4.87 12.95 7.34
C ASP A 112 5.40 11.83 6.44
N ILE A 113 4.70 11.48 5.35
CA ILE A 113 5.15 10.42 4.43
C ILE A 113 6.36 10.93 3.61
N PRO A 114 7.49 10.21 3.62
CA PRO A 114 8.70 10.59 2.89
C PRO A 114 8.49 10.60 1.37
N SER A 115 9.43 11.19 0.63
CA SER A 115 9.41 11.09 -0.83
C SER A 115 9.72 9.67 -1.30
N GLN A 116 9.33 9.30 -2.51
CA GLN A 116 9.63 7.96 -3.06
C GLN A 116 11.11 7.66 -3.12
N GLY A 117 11.92 8.64 -3.50
CA GLY A 117 13.38 8.47 -3.52
C GLY A 117 13.95 8.18 -2.14
N GLU A 118 13.32 8.70 -1.07
CA GLU A 118 13.69 8.39 0.32
C GLU A 118 13.22 7.00 0.72
N VAL A 119 11.95 6.64 0.44
CA VAL A 119 11.40 5.31 0.74
C VAL A 119 12.21 4.21 0.03
N ALA A 120 12.47 4.37 -1.27
CA ALA A 120 13.21 3.40 -2.07
C ALA A 120 14.66 3.24 -1.59
N ALA A 121 15.29 4.35 -1.16
CA ALA A 121 16.64 4.33 -0.61
C ALA A 121 16.72 3.56 0.71
N ASP A 122 15.76 3.79 1.61
CA ASP A 122 15.66 3.08 2.89
C ASP A 122 15.41 1.59 2.66
N ALA A 123 14.43 1.26 1.80
CA ALA A 123 14.14 -0.12 1.38
C ALA A 123 15.37 -0.82 0.78
N ALA A 124 16.12 -0.13 -0.09
CA ALA A 124 17.33 -0.66 -0.70
C ALA A 124 18.42 -0.95 0.36
N ALA A 125 18.60 -0.04 1.32
CA ALA A 125 19.54 -0.21 2.42
C ALA A 125 19.17 -1.43 3.28
N ASP A 126 17.89 -1.60 3.59
CA ASP A 126 17.36 -2.70 4.39
C ASP A 126 17.55 -4.07 3.74
N VAL A 127 17.49 -4.14 2.41
CA VAL A 127 17.82 -5.35 1.65
C VAL A 127 19.31 -5.52 1.36
N GLY A 128 20.16 -4.69 1.97
CA GLY A 128 21.61 -4.82 1.92
C GLY A 128 22.27 -4.27 0.67
N ALA A 129 21.65 -3.30 -0.01
CA ALA A 129 22.33 -2.51 -1.03
C ALA A 129 23.51 -1.72 -0.42
N THR A 130 24.50 -1.42 -1.25
CA THR A 130 25.62 -0.56 -0.81
C THR A 130 25.21 0.91 -0.78
N ASP A 131 25.86 1.72 0.05
CA ASP A 131 25.60 3.18 0.12
C ASP A 131 25.61 3.85 -1.28
N ALA A 132 26.50 3.41 -2.18
CA ALA A 132 26.56 3.93 -3.55
C ALA A 132 25.34 3.55 -4.39
N GLN A 133 24.80 2.34 -4.21
CA GLN A 133 23.59 1.90 -4.90
C GLN A 133 22.35 2.60 -4.33
N VAL A 134 22.30 2.81 -3.01
CA VAL A 134 21.23 3.56 -2.34
C VAL A 134 21.17 5.00 -2.85
N GLU A 135 22.31 5.68 -2.94
CA GLU A 135 22.40 7.04 -3.49
C GLU A 135 22.03 7.07 -4.98
N GLU A 136 22.49 6.11 -5.78
CA GLU A 136 22.15 5.98 -7.20
C GLU A 136 20.63 5.79 -7.42
N ILE A 137 19.98 4.95 -6.61
CA ILE A 137 18.53 4.72 -6.67
C ILE A 137 17.78 6.01 -6.34
N LYS A 138 18.16 6.67 -5.23
CA LYS A 138 17.53 7.93 -4.81
C LYS A 138 17.64 9.00 -5.88
N ASP A 139 18.84 9.25 -6.40
CA ASP A 139 19.08 10.27 -7.41
C ASP A 139 18.31 9.98 -8.71
N ALA A 140 18.18 8.72 -9.09
CA ALA A 140 17.40 8.31 -10.26
C ALA A 140 15.90 8.59 -10.08
N ILE A 141 15.33 8.25 -8.93
CA ILE A 141 13.91 8.49 -8.62
C ILE A 141 13.62 9.98 -8.47
N ASP A 142 14.48 10.73 -7.77
CA ASP A 142 14.37 12.19 -7.65
C ASP A 142 14.52 12.87 -9.04
N SER A 143 15.09 12.17 -10.04
CA SER A 143 15.14 12.58 -11.45
C SER A 143 13.99 12.07 -12.32
N GLY A 144 13.03 11.35 -11.72
CA GLY A 144 11.80 10.83 -12.37
C GLY A 144 11.89 9.41 -12.92
N ALA A 145 12.84 8.59 -12.46
CA ALA A 145 12.83 7.15 -12.74
C ALA A 145 11.83 6.43 -11.82
N SER A 146 11.26 5.31 -12.29
CA SER A 146 10.49 4.42 -11.42
C SER A 146 11.44 3.67 -10.47
N ALA A 147 10.96 3.29 -9.29
CA ALA A 147 11.72 2.54 -8.29
C ALA A 147 12.25 1.21 -8.85
N ALA A 148 11.43 0.48 -9.62
CA ALA A 148 11.83 -0.75 -10.29
C ALA A 148 13.03 -0.53 -11.22
N SER A 149 12.95 0.50 -12.07
CA SER A 149 14.01 0.82 -13.04
C SER A 149 15.29 1.27 -12.34
N ALA A 150 15.19 2.14 -11.34
CA ALA A 150 16.31 2.64 -10.57
C ALA A 150 17.05 1.51 -9.84
N ALA A 151 16.32 0.60 -9.18
CA ALA A 151 16.90 -0.53 -8.48
C ALA A 151 17.60 -1.53 -9.42
N LEU A 152 16.99 -1.84 -10.58
CA LEU A 152 17.62 -2.72 -11.58
C LEU A 152 18.88 -2.10 -12.18
N ASP A 153 18.86 -0.81 -12.49
CA ASP A 153 20.02 -0.08 -13.04
C ASP A 153 21.16 0.02 -12.02
N ALA A 154 20.83 0.21 -10.73
CA ALA A 154 21.79 0.12 -9.62
C ALA A 154 22.31 -1.30 -9.37
N GLY A 155 21.78 -2.31 -10.08
CA GLY A 155 22.27 -3.69 -10.06
C GLY A 155 21.79 -4.51 -8.86
N LEU A 156 20.65 -4.15 -8.26
CA LEU A 156 19.98 -5.01 -7.27
C LEU A 156 19.52 -6.32 -7.94
N SER A 157 19.42 -7.37 -7.12
CA SER A 157 18.84 -8.64 -7.57
C SER A 157 17.32 -8.57 -7.63
N ASP A 158 16.68 -9.46 -8.39
CA ASP A 158 15.21 -9.49 -8.53
C ASP A 158 14.47 -9.49 -7.18
N ALA A 159 15.01 -10.18 -6.18
CA ALA A 159 14.39 -10.24 -4.84
C ALA A 159 14.53 -8.92 -4.08
N GLN A 160 15.65 -8.22 -4.24
CA GLN A 160 15.88 -6.91 -3.62
C GLN A 160 15.03 -5.83 -4.31
N THR A 161 14.98 -5.86 -5.65
CA THR A 161 14.13 -4.95 -6.43
C THR A 161 12.66 -5.14 -6.09
N ALA A 162 12.19 -6.39 -5.92
CA ALA A 162 10.81 -6.66 -5.54
C ALA A 162 10.44 -6.03 -4.19
N GLU A 163 11.33 -6.12 -3.20
CA GLU A 163 11.12 -5.49 -1.88
C GLU A 163 11.11 -3.95 -1.97
N VAL A 164 12.02 -3.36 -2.77
CA VAL A 164 12.04 -1.91 -2.99
C VAL A 164 10.73 -1.43 -3.61
N ILE A 165 10.21 -2.16 -4.61
CA ILE A 165 8.92 -1.86 -5.23
C ILE A 165 7.80 -1.95 -4.19
N ASP A 166 7.74 -3.05 -3.44
CA ASP A 166 6.71 -3.32 -2.43
C ASP A 166 6.63 -2.21 -1.38
N GLN A 167 7.78 -1.76 -0.86
CA GLN A 167 7.83 -0.68 0.13
C GLN A 167 7.45 0.68 -0.45
N VAL A 168 7.88 1.00 -1.68
CA VAL A 168 7.48 2.26 -2.35
C VAL A 168 5.98 2.30 -2.62
N THR A 169 5.40 1.19 -3.09
CA THR A 169 3.96 1.10 -3.32
C THR A 169 3.17 1.13 -2.02
N THR A 170 3.63 0.42 -0.98
CA THR A 170 2.99 0.46 0.35
C THR A 170 2.99 1.87 0.95
N ALA A 171 4.12 2.59 0.87
CA ALA A 171 4.19 3.96 1.34
C ALA A 171 3.27 4.91 0.55
N SER A 172 3.01 4.60 -0.72
CA SER A 172 2.08 5.37 -1.56
C SER A 172 0.62 5.13 -1.18
N ASP A 173 0.26 3.95 -0.71
CA ASP A 173 -1.09 3.64 -0.22
C ASP A 173 -1.43 4.45 1.05
N GLU A 174 -0.43 4.99 1.73
CA GLU A 174 -0.63 5.87 2.89
C GLU A 174 -0.84 7.35 2.50
N ILE A 175 -0.66 7.74 1.24
CA ILE A 175 -0.87 9.11 0.76
C ILE A 175 -2.36 9.42 0.64
N ALA A 176 -2.81 10.54 1.20
CA ALA A 176 -4.21 10.92 1.17
C ALA A 176 -4.71 11.17 -0.26
N ASP A 177 -5.99 10.87 -0.51
CA ASP A 177 -6.61 11.07 -1.81
C ASP A 177 -6.52 12.56 -2.25
N PRO A 178 -6.23 12.87 -3.53
CA PRO A 178 -6.17 14.24 -4.03
C PRO A 178 -7.40 15.10 -3.72
N ALA A 179 -8.60 14.52 -3.66
CA ALA A 179 -9.82 15.21 -3.27
C ALA A 179 -9.80 15.65 -1.80
N ASP A 180 -9.30 14.78 -0.92
CA ASP A 180 -9.15 15.05 0.51
C ASP A 180 -8.07 16.12 0.75
N VAL A 181 -6.93 16.01 0.08
CA VAL A 181 -5.84 17.02 0.13
C VAL A 181 -6.37 18.39 -0.31
N ALA A 182 -7.12 18.44 -1.42
CA ALA A 182 -7.69 19.70 -1.91
C ALA A 182 -8.68 20.31 -0.90
N ALA A 183 -9.52 19.49 -0.28
CA ALA A 183 -10.48 19.93 0.71
C ALA A 183 -9.83 20.39 2.02
N ALA A 184 -8.82 19.67 2.52
CA ALA A 184 -8.06 20.06 3.71
C ALA A 184 -7.34 21.41 3.49
N ALA A 185 -6.66 21.58 2.36
CA ALA A 185 -6.01 22.85 2.00
C ALA A 185 -7.02 24.01 1.86
N ALA A 186 -8.24 23.73 1.36
CA ALA A 186 -9.31 24.71 1.32
C ALA A 186 -9.77 25.13 2.73
N ILE A 187 -9.92 24.17 3.65
CA ILE A 187 -10.25 24.43 5.07
C ILE A 187 -9.18 25.31 5.71
N GLU A 188 -7.90 24.99 5.51
CA GLU A 188 -6.79 25.80 6.04
C GLU A 188 -6.80 27.23 5.45
N SER A 189 -7.19 27.35 4.18
CA SER A 189 -7.41 28.64 3.50
C SER A 189 -8.66 29.39 3.94
N GLY A 190 -9.43 28.84 4.89
CA GLY A 190 -10.61 29.48 5.48
C GLY A 190 -11.93 29.19 4.79
N ALA A 191 -12.00 28.19 3.91
CA ALA A 191 -13.25 27.69 3.35
C ALA A 191 -14.15 27.12 4.46
N SER A 192 -15.46 27.20 4.25
CA SER A 192 -16.42 26.47 5.08
C SER A 192 -16.34 24.97 4.81
N SER A 193 -16.78 24.14 5.77
CA SER A 193 -16.85 22.70 5.58
C SER A 193 -17.69 22.31 4.35
N SER A 194 -18.77 23.05 4.04
CA SER A 194 -19.56 22.83 2.82
C SER A 194 -18.76 23.09 1.55
N GLU A 195 -18.00 24.19 1.48
CA GLU A 195 -17.17 24.50 0.31
C GLU A 195 -16.06 23.46 0.13
N ALA A 196 -15.44 23.03 1.23
CA ALA A 196 -14.43 21.97 1.19
C ALA A 196 -14.98 20.64 0.66
N LEU A 197 -16.17 20.22 1.10
CA LEU A 197 -16.83 19.00 0.61
C LEU A 197 -17.29 19.13 -0.85
N GLU A 198 -17.74 20.32 -1.28
CA GLU A 198 -18.05 20.60 -2.68
C GLU A 198 -16.80 20.45 -3.55
N ILE A 199 -15.65 20.94 -3.07
CA ILE A 199 -14.35 20.79 -3.76
C ILE A 199 -13.94 19.31 -3.83
N ALA A 200 -13.95 18.58 -2.71
CA ALA A 200 -13.62 17.15 -2.69
C ALA A 200 -14.48 16.38 -3.71
N THR A 201 -15.79 16.59 -3.65
CA THR A 201 -16.74 15.93 -4.57
C THR A 201 -16.44 16.25 -6.03
N ALA A 202 -16.10 17.50 -6.36
CA ALA A 202 -15.75 17.86 -7.73
C ALA A 202 -14.45 17.17 -8.19
N VAL A 203 -13.44 17.10 -7.32
CA VAL A 203 -12.17 16.43 -7.62
C VAL A 203 -12.35 14.92 -7.80
N ASP A 204 -13.12 14.26 -6.94
CA ASP A 204 -13.49 12.84 -7.09
C ASP A 204 -14.23 12.56 -8.41
N ASN A 205 -15.00 13.54 -8.89
CA ASN A 205 -15.69 13.46 -10.18
C ASN A 205 -14.78 13.80 -11.38
N GLY A 206 -13.50 14.08 -11.14
CA GLY A 206 -12.47 14.27 -12.17
C GLY A 206 -12.16 15.73 -12.50
N ASP A 207 -12.70 16.71 -11.77
CA ASP A 207 -12.26 18.09 -11.92
C ASP A 207 -10.87 18.29 -11.32
N SER A 208 -10.06 19.16 -11.91
CA SER A 208 -8.81 19.57 -11.25
C SER A 208 -9.11 20.39 -10.00
N ALA A 209 -8.27 20.29 -8.98
CA ALA A 209 -8.40 21.08 -7.74
C ALA A 209 -8.55 22.59 -8.00
N ALA A 210 -7.85 23.14 -9.01
CA ALA A 210 -7.97 24.54 -9.41
C ALA A 210 -9.38 24.92 -9.89
N VAL A 211 -9.99 24.07 -10.71
CA VAL A 211 -11.35 24.26 -11.25
C VAL A 211 -12.36 24.15 -10.11
N ALA A 212 -12.28 23.07 -9.32
CA ALA A 212 -13.15 22.84 -8.18
C ALA A 212 -13.13 24.02 -7.18
N ALA A 213 -11.93 24.48 -6.78
CA ALA A 213 -11.77 25.61 -5.87
C ALA A 213 -12.28 26.93 -6.45
N THR A 214 -12.08 27.17 -7.75
CA THR A 214 -12.60 28.38 -8.42
C THR A 214 -14.13 28.37 -8.49
N GLU A 215 -14.73 27.21 -8.75
CA GLU A 215 -16.18 27.05 -8.82
C GLU A 215 -16.84 27.15 -7.44
N ALA A 216 -16.16 26.70 -6.39
CA ALA A 216 -16.52 26.95 -4.99
C ALA A 216 -16.40 28.44 -4.60
N GLY A 217 -15.83 29.29 -5.47
CA GLY A 217 -15.77 30.74 -5.27
C GLY A 217 -14.60 31.21 -4.41
N LEU A 218 -13.57 30.37 -4.22
CA LEU A 218 -12.38 30.75 -3.46
C LEU A 218 -11.57 31.84 -4.17
N GLU A 219 -10.88 32.65 -3.37
CA GLU A 219 -10.00 33.68 -3.90
C GLU A 219 -8.76 33.07 -4.57
N PRO A 220 -8.17 33.73 -5.58
CA PRO A 220 -7.05 33.16 -6.35
C PRO A 220 -5.82 32.74 -5.53
N ALA A 221 -5.59 33.34 -4.36
CA ALA A 221 -4.51 32.94 -3.47
C ALA A 221 -4.77 31.56 -2.86
N ALA A 222 -5.97 31.35 -2.28
CA ALA A 222 -6.38 30.05 -1.76
C ALA A 222 -6.40 28.96 -2.84
N VAL A 223 -6.84 29.29 -4.06
CA VAL A 223 -6.77 28.36 -5.20
C VAL A 223 -5.32 27.95 -5.49
N ALA A 224 -4.37 28.88 -5.42
CA ALA A 224 -2.97 28.57 -5.65
C ALA A 224 -2.38 27.69 -4.54
N ASP A 225 -2.72 27.96 -3.29
CA ASP A 225 -2.27 27.18 -2.13
C ASP A 225 -2.80 25.73 -2.22
N ILE A 226 -4.09 25.54 -2.51
CA ILE A 226 -4.70 24.22 -2.75
C ILE A 226 -3.98 23.46 -3.85
N VAL A 227 -3.70 24.11 -4.98
CA VAL A 227 -3.01 23.47 -6.10
C VAL A 227 -1.59 23.07 -5.74
N SER A 228 -0.87 23.89 -4.95
CA SER A 228 0.47 23.55 -4.47
C SER A 228 0.43 22.29 -3.62
N GLU A 229 -0.49 22.23 -2.66
CA GLU A 229 -0.59 21.09 -1.74
C GLU A 229 -0.93 19.78 -2.47
N VAL A 230 -1.87 19.84 -3.42
CA VAL A 230 -2.20 18.67 -4.26
C VAL A 230 -1.02 18.23 -5.12
N ILE A 231 -0.20 19.15 -5.62
CA ILE A 231 1.03 18.81 -6.37
C ILE A 231 2.05 18.17 -5.44
N ASP A 232 2.30 18.75 -4.28
CA ASP A 232 3.29 18.26 -3.32
C ASP A 232 2.91 16.85 -2.82
N SER A 233 1.62 16.57 -2.63
CA SER A 233 1.12 15.22 -2.33
C SER A 233 1.27 14.28 -3.53
N ALA A 234 0.94 14.73 -4.74
CA ALA A 234 1.05 13.92 -5.96
C ALA A 234 2.49 13.53 -6.31
N GLU A 235 3.51 14.30 -5.89
CA GLU A 235 4.91 13.91 -6.07
C GLU A 235 5.33 12.71 -5.21
N LYS A 236 4.51 12.33 -4.22
CA LYS A 236 4.76 11.18 -3.35
C LYS A 236 4.09 9.89 -3.86
N VAL A 237 3.08 9.97 -4.73
CA VAL A 237 2.31 8.78 -5.20
C VAL A 237 3.05 7.94 -6.24
N SER A 238 3.12 6.62 -6.03
CA SER A 238 3.91 5.68 -6.85
C SER A 238 3.80 5.93 -8.35
N ASP A 239 4.93 5.80 -9.06
CA ASP A 239 4.89 5.79 -10.52
C ASP A 239 4.00 4.63 -11.01
N PRO A 240 3.12 4.85 -12.00
CA PRO A 240 2.26 3.79 -12.54
C PRO A 240 3.00 2.52 -12.99
N ALA A 241 4.26 2.63 -13.40
CA ALA A 241 5.10 1.47 -13.73
C ALA A 241 5.42 0.63 -12.49
N ASP A 242 5.65 1.25 -11.33
CA ASP A 242 5.92 0.53 -10.08
C ASP A 242 4.65 -0.13 -9.55
N VAL A 243 3.48 0.53 -9.65
CA VAL A 243 2.18 -0.09 -9.34
C VAL A 243 1.91 -1.31 -10.22
N ALA A 244 2.17 -1.20 -11.53
CA ALA A 244 2.04 -2.32 -12.45
C ALA A 244 3.04 -3.43 -12.14
N ALA A 245 4.26 -3.07 -11.72
CA ALA A 245 5.29 -4.02 -11.36
C ALA A 245 4.93 -4.78 -10.06
N ALA A 246 4.46 -4.09 -9.03
CA ALA A 246 3.95 -4.70 -7.79
C ALA A 246 2.85 -5.72 -8.09
N ALA A 247 1.86 -5.33 -8.90
CA ALA A 247 0.80 -6.24 -9.32
C ALA A 247 1.33 -7.47 -10.10
N ALA A 248 2.38 -7.32 -10.92
CA ALA A 248 3.01 -8.44 -11.61
C ALA A 248 3.75 -9.37 -10.64
N LEU A 249 4.46 -8.82 -9.65
CA LEU A 249 5.15 -9.56 -8.59
C LEU A 249 4.17 -10.38 -7.75
N ASP A 250 3.03 -9.81 -7.36
CA ASP A 250 1.94 -10.52 -6.67
C ASP A 250 1.40 -11.72 -7.47
N ASN A 251 1.48 -11.64 -8.79
CA ASN A 251 1.10 -12.71 -9.72
C ASN A 251 2.26 -13.66 -10.06
N GLY A 252 3.39 -13.54 -9.36
CA GLY A 252 4.54 -14.45 -9.44
C GLY A 252 5.55 -14.12 -10.54
N ALA A 253 5.53 -12.89 -11.08
CA ALA A 253 6.63 -12.40 -11.90
C ALA A 253 7.91 -12.20 -11.06
N THR A 254 9.05 -12.13 -11.74
CA THR A 254 10.29 -11.59 -11.16
C THR A 254 10.39 -10.10 -11.47
N ALA A 255 11.18 -9.35 -10.70
CA ALA A 255 11.32 -7.92 -10.94
C ALA A 255 11.85 -7.59 -12.35
N SER A 256 12.76 -8.39 -12.91
CA SER A 256 13.20 -8.24 -14.31
C SER A 256 12.12 -8.56 -15.37
N GLN A 257 11.00 -9.18 -14.99
CA GLN A 257 9.87 -9.50 -15.89
C GLN A 257 8.70 -8.51 -15.76
N ALA A 258 8.61 -7.86 -14.61
CA ALA A 258 7.66 -6.80 -14.30
C ALA A 258 8.03 -5.53 -15.08
#